data_AF-A0A9E2Z689-F1
#
_entry.id   AF-A0A9E2Z689-F1
#
_cell.length_a   1.000
_cell.length_b   1.000
_cell.length_c   1.000
_cell.angle_alpha   90.00
_cell.angle_beta   90.00
_cell.angle_gamma   90.00
#
_symmetry.space_group_name_H-M   'P 1'
#
loop_
_entity.id
_entity.type
_entity.pdbx_description
1 polymer ?
#
loop_
_entity_poly.entity_id
_entity_poly.type
_entity_poly.pdbx_seq_one_letter_code
_entity_poly.pdbx_strand_id
1 'polypeptide(L)'
;MTSAAERQASSTAPAQPTLSQEETLAALGAYEYGWADSDVAGASARRGLNAEVVKDISAKKGEPEWMLEHRLKGLRLFERKPMPTWGSDLSGIDFDNIKYFVRSTEKQAASWEDLPEDIKNTYDKLGIPEAEKQRLVAGVAAQYECLAGDTLVWTANRGQVPIKEIEYGDRVFAYDEHAERFVVAAVKASAQTDVRQTYEICTGRRVIRATDNHPMLVLRDERKPGRQRARYARRWVNVGELKAGDFIAVPRRLPEFGEPRGLPVIDGFTAPGISSVDLMWLLGLFVGDGNLHLSHKTYRVQLAIPATDVELRAEIGRVVRELFGLSTIEADEYRVVVNSKALTEWITELGFAGLSLTKRVPQWVYSLPVDQRLAFLGGWVDADGYIKPGVDGSILLTCANLPLLEQARELVELSGLRAGGPWSFTQPYRHAPERTQIAWRLGISGDFERLGCRNRKRTDRFGRRQYHHSSSSANGTTIRVHCNEWLGFERVKSIEPYEVEPVYDIEVDGPRNFVAEGLVVHNSEVVYHKIREDLESQGVIFLDTDTGLKEHPELFREYFGSVIPSGDNKFSALN
;
A
#
# COMPACT_ATOMS: atom_id res chain seq x y z
N MET A 1 32.23 60.59 1.74
CA MET A 1 31.34 59.47 1.37
C MET A 1 31.75 58.28 2.20
N THR A 2 30.76 57.68 2.84
CA THR A 2 30.76 56.86 4.05
C THR A 2 31.57 55.56 3.97
N SER A 3 32.42 55.31 4.97
CA SER A 3 33.00 53.99 5.25
C SER A 3 32.20 53.29 6.35
N ALA A 4 32.12 51.96 6.23
CA ALA A 4 31.64 51.05 7.25
C ALA A 4 32.59 51.01 8.46
N ALA A 5 32.01 50.90 9.67
CA ALA A 5 32.41 49.98 10.75
C ALA A 5 31.64 50.33 12.04
N GLU A 6 30.98 49.30 12.58
CA GLU A 6 30.75 48.97 14.00
C GLU A 6 30.41 50.08 15.01
N ARG A 7 29.22 49.97 15.61
CA ARG A 7 29.04 50.14 17.06
C ARG A 7 28.02 49.15 17.62
N GLN A 8 28.49 48.28 18.49
CA GLN A 8 27.72 47.61 19.53
C GLN A 8 27.01 48.65 20.40
N ALA A 9 25.75 48.41 20.74
CA ALA A 9 25.06 49.10 21.82
C ALA A 9 24.49 48.03 22.78
N SER A 10 25.01 48.03 24.01
CA SER A 10 24.43 47.33 25.14
C SER A 10 23.17 48.08 25.60
N SER A 11 22.11 47.35 25.93
CA SER A 11 21.11 47.82 26.89
C SER A 11 20.95 46.75 27.96
N THR A 12 21.34 47.14 29.18
CA THR A 12 21.19 46.40 30.42
C THR A 12 19.74 46.47 30.88
N ALA A 13 19.04 45.33 30.92
CA ALA A 13 17.77 45.17 31.62
C ALA A 13 18.02 44.87 33.11
N PRO A 14 17.16 45.32 34.05
CA PRO A 14 17.42 45.23 35.48
C PRO A 14 17.24 43.78 35.97
N ALA A 15 18.12 43.36 36.87
CA ALA A 15 18.07 42.05 37.52
C ALA A 15 16.78 41.92 38.34
N GLN A 16 15.96 40.91 38.01
CA GLN A 16 14.87 40.46 38.87
C GLN A 16 15.42 39.54 39.99
N PRO A 17 14.86 39.58 41.20
CA PRO A 17 15.36 38.80 42.32
C PRO A 17 15.13 37.31 42.07
N THR A 18 16.17 36.50 42.27
CA THR A 18 16.09 35.04 42.22
C THR A 18 15.30 34.53 43.42
N LEU A 19 14.13 33.94 43.16
CA LEU A 19 13.32 33.24 44.16
C LEU A 19 14.06 32.00 44.66
N SER A 20 13.89 31.71 45.95
CA SER A 20 14.46 30.51 46.58
C SER A 20 13.74 29.23 46.12
N GLN A 21 14.40 28.09 46.31
CA GLN A 21 13.87 26.77 45.91
C GLN A 21 12.52 26.46 46.63
N GLU A 22 12.35 26.92 47.87
CA GLU A 22 11.09 26.79 48.62
C GLU A 22 9.97 27.68 48.07
N GLU A 23 10.27 28.89 47.59
CA GLU A 23 9.27 29.77 46.96
C GLU A 23 8.88 29.28 45.56
N THR A 24 9.78 28.60 44.86
CA THR A 24 9.49 27.95 43.57
C THR A 24 8.60 26.71 43.75
N LEU A 25 8.82 25.94 44.82
CA LEU A 25 7.96 24.83 45.25
C LEU A 25 6.58 25.30 45.76
N ALA A 26 6.52 26.42 46.47
CA ALA A 26 5.26 27.02 46.89
C ALA A 26 4.44 27.60 45.72
N ALA A 27 5.10 28.13 44.68
CA ALA A 27 4.43 28.61 43.46
C ALA A 27 3.92 27.48 42.54
N LEU A 28 4.50 26.28 42.62
CA LEU A 28 4.00 25.07 41.95
C LEU A 28 2.87 24.37 42.73
N GLY A 29 2.62 24.79 43.98
CA GLY A 29 1.68 24.16 44.92
C GLY A 29 0.22 24.63 44.81
N ALA A 30 -0.10 25.59 43.93
CA ALA A 30 -1.48 26.07 43.72
C ALA A 30 -1.89 25.88 42.25
N TYR A 31 -2.07 24.62 41.86
CA TYR A 31 -2.74 24.25 40.63
C TYR A 31 -4.25 24.51 40.81
N GLU A 32 -4.78 25.56 40.19
CA GLU A 32 -6.21 25.84 40.09
C GLU A 32 -6.88 24.76 39.23
N TYR A 33 -7.42 23.71 39.85
CA TYR A 33 -8.66 23.01 39.50
C TYR A 33 -8.75 21.78 40.42
N GLY A 34 -9.35 21.97 41.60
CA GLY A 34 -9.60 20.89 42.54
C GLY A 34 -10.56 19.87 41.96
N TRP A 35 -10.10 18.62 41.87
CA TRP A 35 -10.94 17.45 41.60
C TRP A 35 -10.42 16.28 42.42
N ALA A 36 -11.20 15.90 43.43
CA ALA A 36 -11.20 14.57 44.01
C ALA A 36 -12.56 13.99 43.67
N ASP A 37 -12.62 12.85 42.95
CA ASP A 37 -13.73 11.90 43.08
C ASP A 37 -13.44 10.55 42.39
N SER A 38 -14.33 9.60 42.68
CA SER A 38 -14.04 8.28 43.24
C SER A 38 -13.60 7.21 42.25
N ASP A 39 -12.46 6.62 42.60
CA ASP A 39 -11.77 5.57 41.90
C ASP A 39 -12.27 4.22 42.47
N VAL A 40 -13.01 3.40 41.72
CA VAL A 40 -13.41 2.06 42.19
C VAL A 40 -12.57 0.97 41.50
N ALA A 41 -12.15 1.17 40.25
CA ALA A 41 -11.24 0.26 39.54
C ALA A 41 -9.75 0.62 39.74
N GLY A 42 -9.40 1.91 39.62
CA GLY A 42 -8.03 2.40 39.81
C GLY A 42 -7.60 2.56 41.27
N ALA A 43 -8.55 2.56 42.23
CA ALA A 43 -8.25 2.54 43.67
C ALA A 43 -7.61 1.23 44.13
N SER A 44 -7.81 0.14 43.37
CA SER A 44 -7.23 -1.16 43.70
C SER A 44 -5.81 -1.36 43.15
N ALA A 45 -5.38 -0.53 42.20
CA ALA A 45 -4.05 -0.58 41.60
C ALA A 45 -3.06 0.20 42.46
N ARG A 46 -2.26 -0.53 43.24
CA ARG A 46 -1.23 0.04 44.11
C ARG A 46 -0.16 0.73 43.27
N ARG A 47 0.16 1.99 43.60
CA ARG A 47 1.26 2.74 42.98
C ARG A 47 2.59 2.33 43.59
N GLY A 48 3.63 2.49 42.79
CA GLY A 48 5.01 2.35 43.20
C GLY A 48 5.57 0.95 43.04
N LEU A 49 6.88 0.85 43.22
CA LEU A 49 7.64 -0.36 42.95
C LEU A 49 8.17 -0.93 44.26
N ASN A 50 7.39 -1.80 44.90
CA ASN A 50 7.76 -2.44 46.15
C ASN A 50 7.31 -3.90 46.19
N ALA A 51 7.78 -4.63 47.22
CA ALA A 51 7.54 -6.06 47.33
C ALA A 51 6.05 -6.43 47.45
N GLU A 52 5.22 -5.55 48.02
CA GLU A 52 3.78 -5.80 48.13
C GLU A 52 3.09 -5.66 46.79
N VAL A 53 3.48 -4.67 45.98
CA VAL A 53 2.97 -4.50 44.61
C VAL A 53 3.34 -5.69 43.75
N VAL A 54 4.60 -6.15 43.81
CA VAL A 54 5.04 -7.33 43.05
C VAL A 54 4.25 -8.59 43.43
N LYS A 55 4.01 -8.81 44.73
CA LYS A 55 3.19 -9.93 45.22
C LYS A 55 1.74 -9.84 44.74
N ASP A 56 1.15 -8.65 44.79
CA ASP A 56 -0.22 -8.39 44.33
C ASP A 56 -0.38 -8.65 42.82
N ILE A 57 0.57 -8.19 42.00
CA ILE A 57 0.60 -8.44 40.55
C ILE A 57 0.69 -9.94 40.25
N SER A 58 1.64 -10.62 40.90
CA SER A 58 1.89 -12.04 40.70
C SER A 58 0.67 -12.89 41.08
N ALA A 59 0.02 -12.56 42.20
CA ALA A 59 -1.25 -13.18 42.61
C ALA A 59 -2.38 -12.92 41.61
N LYS A 60 -2.51 -11.69 41.10
CA LYS A 60 -3.53 -11.32 40.10
C LYS A 60 -3.32 -12.02 38.75
N LYS A 61 -2.07 -12.28 38.36
CA LYS A 61 -1.70 -13.01 37.14
C LYS A 61 -1.79 -14.53 37.29
N GLY A 62 -1.90 -15.04 38.52
CA GLY A 62 -1.90 -16.48 38.81
C GLY A 62 -0.55 -17.14 38.51
N GLU A 63 0.56 -16.43 38.77
CA GLU A 63 1.90 -16.93 38.50
C GLU A 63 2.35 -18.01 39.51
N PRO A 64 3.22 -18.95 39.10
CA PRO A 64 3.81 -19.93 40.02
C PRO A 64 4.80 -19.26 41.01
N GLU A 65 4.98 -19.88 42.18
CA GLU A 65 5.79 -19.33 43.28
C GLU A 65 7.23 -18.97 42.88
N TRP A 66 7.87 -19.79 42.05
CA TRP A 66 9.23 -19.55 41.58
C TRP A 66 9.35 -18.25 40.73
N MET A 67 8.29 -17.88 40.00
CA MET A 67 8.26 -16.66 39.20
C MET A 67 8.10 -15.43 40.10
N LEU A 68 7.27 -15.53 41.14
CA LEU A 68 7.18 -14.51 42.19
C LEU A 68 8.54 -14.28 42.87
N GLU A 69 9.23 -15.35 43.25
CA GLU A 69 10.57 -15.26 43.83
C GLU A 69 11.57 -14.59 42.89
N HIS A 70 11.50 -14.90 41.59
CA HIS A 70 12.32 -14.27 40.57
C HIS A 70 12.06 -12.76 40.48
N ARG A 71 10.79 -12.33 40.43
CA ARG A 71 10.42 -10.91 40.41
C ARG A 71 10.87 -10.17 41.68
N LEU A 72 10.74 -10.79 42.86
CA LEU A 72 11.23 -10.22 44.12
C LEU A 72 12.76 -10.11 44.16
N LYS A 73 13.48 -11.06 43.53
CA LYS A 73 14.93 -10.94 43.33
C LYS A 73 15.27 -9.79 42.39
N GLY A 74 14.51 -9.62 41.31
CA GLY A 74 14.62 -8.48 40.39
C GLY A 74 14.46 -7.14 41.10
N LEU A 75 13.41 -6.99 41.90
CA LEU A 75 13.19 -5.79 42.73
C LEU A 75 14.39 -5.44 43.62
N ARG A 76 14.96 -6.42 44.33
CA ARG A 76 16.15 -6.20 45.17
C ARG A 76 17.38 -5.77 44.34
N LEU A 77 17.51 -6.26 43.12
CA LEU A 77 18.60 -5.85 42.22
C LEU A 77 18.36 -4.43 41.68
N PHE A 78 17.12 -4.08 41.37
CA PHE A 78 16.73 -2.73 40.94
C PHE A 78 17.04 -1.67 42.00
N GLU A 79 16.70 -1.94 43.27
CA GLU A 79 16.99 -1.05 44.40
C GLU A 79 18.49 -0.84 44.61
N ARG A 80 19.30 -1.90 44.42
CA ARG A 80 20.75 -1.84 44.62
C ARG A 80 21.51 -1.19 43.47
N LYS A 81 20.99 -1.23 42.24
CA LYS A 81 21.70 -0.74 41.07
C LYS A 81 21.53 0.77 40.89
N PRO A 82 22.61 1.49 40.55
CA PRO A 82 22.52 2.91 40.23
C PRO A 82 21.75 3.12 38.92
N MET A 83 21.21 4.32 38.73
CA MET A 83 20.63 4.71 37.44
C MET A 83 21.71 4.62 36.35
N PRO A 84 21.41 4.04 35.18
CA PRO A 84 22.35 4.03 34.07
C PRO A 84 22.72 5.44 33.62
N THR A 85 23.98 5.64 33.27
CA THR A 85 24.51 6.94 32.80
C THR A 85 24.61 7.02 31.27
N TRP A 86 24.15 5.99 30.57
CA TRP A 86 24.12 5.92 29.12
C TRP A 86 22.69 6.14 28.63
N GLY A 87 22.53 6.77 27.47
CA GLY A 87 21.21 7.13 26.92
C GLY A 87 20.74 8.52 27.35
N SER A 88 19.41 8.72 27.34
CA SER A 88 18.75 9.97 27.75
C SER A 88 18.91 10.23 29.25
N ASP A 89 18.63 11.46 29.70
CA ASP A 89 18.59 11.77 31.13
C ASP A 89 17.36 11.11 31.78
N LEU A 90 17.61 10.30 32.80
CA LEU A 90 16.61 9.51 33.51
C LEU A 90 16.42 9.96 34.96
N SER A 91 17.05 11.07 35.38
CA SER A 91 16.95 11.56 36.76
C SER A 91 15.56 12.05 37.14
N GLY A 92 14.68 12.30 36.17
CA GLY A 92 13.30 12.76 36.38
C GLY A 92 12.27 11.65 36.59
N ILE A 93 12.66 10.37 36.60
CA ILE A 93 11.72 9.26 36.74
C ILE A 93 11.37 9.02 38.21
N ASP A 94 10.10 9.20 38.56
CA ASP A 94 9.54 8.85 39.86
C ASP A 94 8.90 7.46 39.81
N PHE A 95 9.67 6.44 40.20
CA PHE A 95 9.24 5.04 40.18
C PHE A 95 8.12 4.73 41.18
N ASP A 96 7.95 5.55 42.22
CA ASP A 96 6.96 5.35 43.27
C ASP A 96 5.57 5.84 42.84
N ASN A 97 5.52 6.69 41.81
CA ASN A 97 4.27 7.23 41.29
C ASN A 97 3.71 6.48 40.07
N ILE A 98 4.42 5.46 39.58
CA ILE A 98 4.01 4.64 38.43
C ILE A 98 3.05 3.53 38.88
N LYS A 99 2.00 3.28 38.08
CA LYS A 99 1.15 2.08 38.21
C LYS A 99 1.71 0.99 37.29
N TYR A 100 2.35 -0.03 37.85
CA TYR A 100 2.99 -1.10 37.08
C TYR A 100 2.03 -2.18 36.56
N PHE A 101 0.81 -2.22 37.10
CA PHE A 101 -0.19 -3.20 36.69
C PHE A 101 -1.59 -2.70 36.99
N VAL A 102 -2.46 -2.76 35.98
CA VAL A 102 -3.88 -2.48 36.10
C VAL A 102 -4.61 -3.67 35.49
N ARG A 103 -5.35 -4.42 36.30
CA ARG A 103 -6.22 -5.49 35.80
C ARG A 103 -7.52 -4.84 35.33
N SER A 104 -7.73 -4.80 34.02
CA SER A 104 -9.06 -4.47 33.50
C SER A 104 -10.00 -5.58 33.94
N THR A 105 -11.11 -5.24 34.61
CA THR A 105 -12.19 -6.18 34.94
C THR A 105 -12.57 -6.98 33.69
N GLU A 106 -12.84 -8.28 33.88
CA GLU A 106 -13.05 -9.32 32.86
C GLU A 106 -14.24 -9.10 31.91
N LYS A 107 -14.25 -7.98 31.20
CA LYS A 107 -14.96 -7.78 29.95
C LYS A 107 -14.02 -7.04 29.01
N GLN A 108 -13.58 -7.75 27.97
CA GLN A 108 -12.99 -7.12 26.80
C GLN A 108 -14.02 -6.12 26.26
N ALA A 109 -13.68 -4.83 26.28
CA ALA A 109 -14.48 -3.79 25.67
C ALA A 109 -14.38 -3.95 24.14
N ALA A 110 -15.50 -4.20 23.48
CA ALA A 110 -15.55 -4.40 22.02
C ALA A 110 -15.56 -3.06 21.25
N SER A 111 -15.74 -1.95 21.97
CA SER A 111 -15.84 -0.62 21.40
C SER A 111 -15.30 0.44 22.36
N TRP A 112 -14.98 1.62 21.82
CA TRP A 112 -14.64 2.79 22.64
C TRP A 112 -15.73 3.11 23.67
N GLU A 113 -17.00 2.86 23.34
CA GLU A 113 -18.16 3.09 24.21
C GLU A 113 -18.22 2.12 25.40
N ASP A 114 -17.63 0.94 25.28
CA ASP A 114 -17.57 -0.07 26.34
C ASP A 114 -16.41 0.15 27.33
N LEU A 115 -15.50 1.09 27.03
CA LEU A 115 -14.47 1.47 27.96
C LEU A 115 -15.07 2.17 29.20
N PRO A 116 -14.57 1.84 30.40
CA PRO A 116 -14.84 2.59 31.61
C PRO A 116 -14.64 4.11 31.42
N GLU A 117 -15.56 4.91 31.96
CA GLU A 117 -15.64 6.37 31.78
C GLU A 117 -14.36 7.10 32.24
N ASP A 118 -13.68 6.55 33.23
CA ASP A 118 -12.41 7.04 33.80
C ASP A 118 -11.24 6.92 32.81
N ILE A 119 -11.21 5.85 32.02
CA ILE A 119 -10.22 5.60 30.97
C ILE A 119 -10.45 6.57 29.79
N LYS A 120 -11.70 6.71 29.33
CA LYS A 120 -12.08 7.68 28.28
C LYS A 120 -11.66 9.11 28.65
N ASN A 121 -11.98 9.53 29.87
CA ASN A 121 -11.69 10.87 30.37
C ASN A 121 -10.19 11.15 30.55
N THR A 122 -9.39 10.13 30.87
CA THR A 122 -7.92 10.26 30.98
C THR A 122 -7.27 10.43 29.61
N TYR A 123 -7.76 9.71 28.60
CA TYR A 123 -7.26 9.78 27.23
C TYR A 123 -7.67 11.07 26.50
N ASP A 124 -8.87 11.60 26.78
CA ASP A 124 -9.29 12.90 26.28
C ASP A 124 -8.41 14.04 26.82
N LYS A 125 -7.94 13.92 28.07
CA LYS A 125 -7.05 14.90 28.72
C LYS A 125 -5.60 14.84 28.25
N LEU A 126 -5.12 13.66 27.82
CA LEU A 126 -3.76 13.46 27.28
C LEU A 126 -3.61 13.96 25.83
N GLY A 127 -4.71 14.34 25.16
CA GLY A 127 -4.66 14.91 23.80
C GLY A 127 -4.23 13.92 22.72
N ILE A 128 -4.34 12.62 22.98
CA ILE A 128 -4.01 11.55 22.03
C ILE A 128 -4.98 11.62 20.84
N PRO A 129 -4.49 11.62 19.58
CA PRO A 129 -5.36 11.65 18.40
C PRO A 129 -6.38 10.51 18.41
N GLU A 130 -7.61 10.78 17.96
CA GLU A 130 -8.73 9.83 18.01
C GLU A 130 -8.44 8.47 17.34
N ALA A 131 -7.54 8.45 16.35
CA ALA A 131 -7.07 7.24 15.67
C ALA A 131 -6.24 6.31 16.57
N GLU A 132 -5.50 6.85 17.55
CA GLU A 132 -4.73 6.04 18.51
C GLU A 132 -5.60 5.53 19.67
N LYS A 133 -6.65 6.28 20.03
CA LYS A 133 -7.64 5.88 21.04
C LYS A 133 -8.38 4.60 20.65
N GLN A 134 -8.82 4.49 19.40
CA GLN A 134 -9.48 3.28 18.88
C GLN A 134 -8.50 2.09 18.79
N ARG A 135 -7.22 2.33 18.50
CA ARG A 135 -6.15 1.31 18.38
C ARG A 135 -5.77 0.66 19.72
N LEU A 136 -5.80 1.39 20.82
CA LEU A 136 -5.42 0.87 22.14
C LEU A 136 -6.48 -0.08 22.74
N VAL A 137 -7.76 0.14 22.42
CA VAL A 137 -8.86 -0.77 22.80
C VAL A 137 -8.79 -2.08 22.02
N ALA A 138 -8.39 -2.00 20.74
CA ALA A 138 -8.18 -3.15 19.87
C ALA A 138 -6.98 -4.03 20.28
N GLY A 139 -6.11 -3.57 21.21
CA GLY A 139 -4.89 -4.27 21.62
C GLY A 139 -5.06 -5.48 22.56
N VAL A 140 -6.30 -5.86 22.95
CA VAL A 140 -6.55 -6.97 23.89
C VAL A 140 -7.32 -8.15 23.26
N ALA A 141 -7.68 -8.05 21.97
CA ALA A 141 -8.15 -9.18 21.18
C ALA A 141 -7.67 -8.99 19.74
N ALA A 142 -6.97 -9.98 19.17
CA ALA A 142 -6.47 -9.94 17.80
C ALA A 142 -7.63 -9.81 16.79
N GLN A 143 -8.05 -8.58 16.53
CA GLN A 143 -9.12 -8.27 15.60
C GLN A 143 -8.47 -7.87 14.27
N TYR A 144 -8.18 -8.88 13.46
CA TYR A 144 -7.51 -8.72 12.16
C TYR A 144 -8.27 -7.77 11.22
N GLU A 145 -7.57 -6.80 10.63
CA GLU A 145 -8.06 -5.89 9.59
C GLU A 145 -7.88 -6.60 8.25
N CYS A 146 -8.95 -7.01 7.53
CA CYS A 146 -8.78 -7.97 6.42
C CYS A 146 -9.51 -7.57 5.14
N LEU A 147 -9.00 -8.05 4.01
CA LEU A 147 -9.56 -7.87 2.67
C LEU A 147 -10.03 -9.22 2.10
N ALA A 148 -10.98 -9.18 1.16
CA ALA A 148 -11.41 -10.38 0.45
C ALA A 148 -10.25 -10.98 -0.38
N GLY A 149 -10.16 -12.30 -0.47
CA GLY A 149 -8.98 -12.97 -1.05
C GLY A 149 -8.66 -12.66 -2.51
N ASP A 150 -9.65 -12.25 -3.31
CA ASP A 150 -9.45 -11.84 -4.71
C ASP A 150 -9.14 -10.35 -4.89
N THR A 151 -9.11 -9.57 -3.81
CA THR A 151 -8.76 -8.15 -3.82
C THR A 151 -7.38 -7.96 -4.45
N LEU A 152 -7.29 -7.16 -5.50
CA LEU A 152 -6.07 -6.97 -6.27
C LEU A 152 -5.14 -5.94 -5.61
N VAL A 153 -4.02 -6.41 -5.07
CA VAL A 153 -2.93 -5.60 -4.53
C VAL A 153 -2.01 -5.14 -5.66
N TRP A 154 -1.70 -3.85 -5.70
CA TRP A 154 -0.82 -3.29 -6.72
C TRP A 154 0.64 -3.53 -6.35
N THR A 155 1.34 -4.31 -7.18
CA THR A 155 2.74 -4.68 -6.97
C THR A 155 3.66 -4.09 -8.04
N ALA A 156 4.90 -3.80 -7.67
CA ALA A 156 5.96 -3.30 -8.53
C ALA A 156 6.69 -4.42 -9.30
N ASN A 157 6.48 -5.69 -8.93
CA ASN A 157 7.17 -6.85 -9.48
C ASN A 157 6.26 -7.81 -10.27
N ARG A 158 4.97 -7.92 -9.91
CA ARG A 158 4.06 -8.93 -10.47
C ARG A 158 2.75 -8.38 -11.05
N GLY A 159 2.60 -7.05 -11.15
CA GLY A 159 1.38 -6.42 -11.63
C GLY A 159 0.33 -6.26 -10.53
N GLN A 160 -0.95 -6.42 -10.85
CA GLN A 160 -2.02 -6.46 -9.86
C GLN A 160 -2.26 -7.92 -9.47
N VAL A 161 -2.08 -8.26 -8.19
CA VAL A 161 -2.08 -9.65 -7.72
C VAL A 161 -3.14 -9.81 -6.63
N PRO A 162 -3.99 -10.86 -6.66
CA PRO A 162 -4.91 -11.16 -5.58
C PRO A 162 -4.19 -11.23 -4.23
N ILE A 163 -4.74 -10.64 -3.18
CA ILE A 163 -4.08 -10.60 -1.86
C ILE A 163 -3.76 -12.01 -1.31
N LYS A 164 -4.58 -13.01 -1.64
CA LYS A 164 -4.35 -14.41 -1.27
C LYS A 164 -3.10 -15.04 -1.93
N GLU A 165 -2.59 -14.43 -3.00
CA GLU A 165 -1.43 -14.87 -3.78
C GLU A 165 -0.19 -14.00 -3.52
N ILE A 166 -0.30 -12.99 -2.64
CA ILE A 166 0.84 -12.17 -2.22
C ILE A 166 1.77 -12.99 -1.33
N GLU A 167 3.06 -12.89 -1.59
CA GLU A 167 4.10 -13.68 -0.95
C GLU A 167 5.16 -12.78 -0.28
N TYR A 168 5.92 -13.38 0.64
CA TYR A 168 7.09 -12.72 1.23
C TYR A 168 8.06 -12.22 0.14
N GLY A 169 8.50 -10.97 0.25
CA GLY A 169 9.42 -10.35 -0.69
C GLY A 169 8.75 -9.71 -1.91
N ASP A 170 7.43 -9.83 -2.06
CA ASP A 170 6.70 -8.97 -3.00
C ASP A 170 6.90 -7.51 -2.67
N ARG A 171 6.77 -6.67 -3.70
CA ARG A 171 6.99 -5.24 -3.59
C ARG A 171 5.69 -4.52 -3.89
N VAL A 172 5.05 -3.94 -2.89
CA VAL A 172 3.77 -3.25 -3.01
C VAL A 172 3.95 -1.73 -3.00
N PHE A 173 2.99 -0.99 -3.53
CA PHE A 173 2.97 0.47 -3.41
C PHE A 173 2.33 0.87 -2.08
N ALA A 174 3.02 1.70 -1.31
CA ALA A 174 2.57 2.23 -0.03
C ALA A 174 2.65 3.75 -0.04
N TYR A 175 1.75 4.44 0.67
CA TYR A 175 1.75 5.88 0.82
C TYR A 175 2.52 6.29 2.09
N ASP A 176 3.64 6.98 1.93
CA ASP A 176 4.39 7.56 3.05
C ASP A 176 3.75 8.92 3.43
N GLU A 177 3.06 8.96 4.57
CA GLU A 177 2.38 10.16 5.06
C GLU A 177 3.35 11.28 5.44
N HIS A 178 4.59 10.96 5.82
CA HIS A 178 5.60 11.95 6.19
C HIS A 178 6.25 12.57 4.95
N ALA A 179 6.59 11.74 3.97
CA ALA A 179 7.17 12.18 2.69
C ALA A 179 6.11 12.68 1.69
N GLU A 180 4.82 12.52 2.02
CA GLU A 180 3.65 12.87 1.20
C GLU A 180 3.70 12.30 -0.24
N ARG A 181 4.21 11.07 -0.38
CA ARG A 181 4.39 10.41 -1.68
C ARG A 181 4.25 8.89 -1.56
N PHE A 182 3.99 8.23 -2.69
CA PHE A 182 4.04 6.77 -2.75
C PHE A 182 5.48 6.26 -2.83
N VAL A 183 5.74 5.14 -2.16
CA VAL A 183 7.01 4.41 -2.15
C VAL A 183 6.76 2.94 -2.48
N VAL A 184 7.81 2.22 -2.85
CA VAL A 184 7.76 0.76 -3.01
C VAL A 184 8.23 0.12 -1.72
N ALA A 185 7.37 -0.65 -1.07
CA ALA A 185 7.61 -1.32 0.20
C ALA A 185 7.61 -2.84 0.03
N ALA A 186 8.40 -3.54 0.83
CA ALA A 186 8.49 -4.99 0.79
C ALA A 186 7.44 -5.64 1.70
N VAL A 187 6.81 -6.71 1.23
CA VAL A 187 5.91 -7.55 2.02
C VAL A 187 6.74 -8.45 2.94
N LYS A 188 6.44 -8.39 4.24
CA LYS A 188 7.10 -9.16 5.32
C LYS A 188 6.32 -10.40 5.73
N ALA A 189 5.01 -10.40 5.51
CA ALA A 189 4.13 -11.49 5.86
C ALA A 189 2.85 -11.40 5.01
N SER A 190 2.23 -12.54 4.78
CA SER A 190 0.89 -12.64 4.19
C SER A 190 0.20 -13.86 4.80
N ALA A 191 -1.07 -13.73 5.18
CA ALA A 191 -1.81 -14.86 5.72
C ALA A 191 -3.31 -14.75 5.46
N GLN A 192 -3.96 -15.90 5.35
CA GLN A 192 -5.40 -15.98 5.57
C GLN A 192 -5.68 -15.83 7.08
N THR A 193 -6.37 -14.77 7.44
CA THR A 193 -6.63 -14.42 8.83
C THR A 193 -7.87 -15.15 9.36
N ASP A 194 -8.98 -15.17 8.61
CA ASP A 194 -10.26 -15.71 9.10
C ASP A 194 -11.29 -15.91 7.96
N VAL A 195 -12.54 -16.26 8.30
CA VAL A 195 -13.73 -16.18 7.43
C VAL A 195 -14.71 -15.20 8.07
N ARG A 196 -14.94 -14.04 7.44
CA ARG A 196 -15.70 -12.93 8.04
C ARG A 196 -16.65 -12.29 7.04
N GLN A 197 -17.67 -11.60 7.57
CA GLN A 197 -18.53 -10.73 6.77
C GLN A 197 -17.71 -9.59 6.17
N THR A 198 -17.73 -9.48 4.85
CA THR A 198 -17.14 -8.37 4.10
C THR A 198 -18.20 -7.36 3.69
N TYR A 199 -17.76 -6.15 3.40
CA TYR A 199 -18.56 -5.05 2.88
C TYR A 199 -17.95 -4.61 1.56
N GLU A 200 -18.80 -4.46 0.55
CA GLU A 200 -18.42 -3.92 -0.74
C GLU A 200 -18.45 -2.39 -0.70
N ILE A 201 -17.29 -1.76 -0.87
CA ILE A 201 -17.13 -0.32 -0.96
C ILE A 201 -17.00 0.07 -2.43
N CYS A 202 -18.03 0.72 -2.95
CA CYS A 202 -18.07 1.20 -4.33
C CYS A 202 -17.75 2.69 -4.40
N THR A 203 -16.84 3.07 -5.30
CA THR A 203 -16.48 4.47 -5.57
C THR A 203 -16.90 4.90 -6.99
N GLY A 204 -16.33 6.00 -7.48
CA GLY A 204 -16.45 6.41 -8.87
C GLY A 204 -16.11 5.30 -9.86
N ARG A 205 -14.99 4.60 -9.62
CA ARG A 205 -14.33 3.71 -10.59
C ARG A 205 -13.81 2.40 -9.99
N ARG A 206 -13.80 2.27 -8.67
CA ARG A 206 -13.19 1.15 -7.94
C ARG A 206 -14.20 0.49 -7.03
N VAL A 207 -13.99 -0.79 -6.80
CA VAL A 207 -14.74 -1.62 -5.88
C VAL A 207 -13.72 -2.38 -5.06
N ILE A 208 -13.86 -2.38 -3.74
CA ILE A 208 -13.05 -3.19 -2.83
C ILE A 208 -13.95 -3.88 -1.82
N ARG A 209 -13.56 -5.07 -1.37
CA ARG A 209 -14.28 -5.83 -0.34
C ARG A 209 -13.39 -6.01 0.88
N ALA A 210 -13.88 -5.57 2.03
CA ALA A 210 -13.11 -5.52 3.27
C ALA A 210 -13.98 -5.79 4.50
N THR A 211 -13.38 -6.21 5.61
CA THR A 211 -14.09 -6.37 6.90
C THR A 211 -14.48 -5.03 7.49
N ASP A 212 -15.49 -5.02 8.38
CA ASP A 212 -16.00 -3.81 9.03
C ASP A 212 -14.93 -3.00 9.77
N ASN A 213 -13.97 -3.68 10.40
CA ASN A 213 -12.87 -3.08 11.15
C ASN A 213 -11.68 -2.66 10.28
N HIS A 214 -11.69 -2.89 8.96
CA HIS A 214 -10.53 -2.58 8.11
C HIS A 214 -10.38 -1.05 7.93
N PRO A 215 -9.22 -0.44 8.27
CA PRO A 215 -9.05 1.01 8.15
C PRO A 215 -8.76 1.45 6.71
N MET A 216 -9.49 2.48 6.28
CA MET A 216 -9.31 3.16 5.00
C MET A 216 -8.86 4.60 5.23
N LEU A 217 -7.91 5.10 4.44
CA LEU A 217 -7.48 6.49 4.52
C LEU A 217 -8.53 7.40 3.87
N VAL A 218 -9.20 8.24 4.66
CA VAL A 218 -10.29 9.09 4.18
C VAL A 218 -10.14 10.55 4.61
N LEU A 219 -10.87 11.44 3.93
CA LEU A 219 -11.13 12.81 4.40
C LEU A 219 -12.46 12.87 5.15
N ARG A 220 -12.39 13.01 6.47
CA ARG A 220 -13.56 13.25 7.32
C ARG A 220 -13.91 14.73 7.36
N ASP A 221 -15.21 15.03 7.29
CA ASP A 221 -15.73 16.39 7.47
C ASP A 221 -15.73 16.74 8.96
N GLU A 222 -14.73 17.47 9.41
CA GLU A 222 -14.55 17.94 10.80
C GLU A 222 -14.93 19.43 10.94
N ARG A 223 -15.90 19.90 10.15
CA ARG A 223 -16.33 21.30 10.16
C ARG A 223 -16.81 21.72 11.56
N LYS A 224 -16.05 22.61 12.21
CA LYS A 224 -16.52 23.30 13.42
C LYS A 224 -17.71 24.22 13.09
N PRO A 225 -18.75 24.27 13.95
CA PRO A 225 -19.90 25.16 13.75
C PRO A 225 -19.45 26.60 13.48
N GLY A 226 -19.98 27.22 12.42
CA GLY A 226 -19.67 28.60 12.05
C GLY A 226 -18.37 28.85 11.27
N ARG A 227 -17.53 27.84 11.00
CA ARG A 227 -16.33 27.99 10.14
C ARG A 227 -16.50 27.30 8.79
N GLN A 228 -16.24 28.05 7.71
CA GLN A 228 -16.24 27.50 6.34
C GLN A 228 -14.87 26.93 5.90
N ARG A 229 -13.77 27.32 6.56
CA ARG A 229 -12.40 26.89 6.25
C ARG A 229 -11.97 25.74 7.18
N ALA A 230 -11.11 24.85 6.69
CA ALA A 230 -10.67 23.59 7.33
C ALA A 230 -11.83 22.59 7.53
N ARG A 231 -12.52 22.26 6.43
CA ARG A 231 -13.65 21.33 6.42
C ARG A 231 -13.21 19.88 6.63
N TYR A 232 -12.07 19.49 6.06
CA TYR A 232 -11.66 18.09 6.00
C TYR A 232 -10.38 17.83 6.78
N ALA A 233 -10.24 16.62 7.33
CA ALA A 233 -9.02 16.09 7.90
C ALA A 233 -8.76 14.67 7.39
N ARG A 234 -7.49 14.32 7.16
CA ARG A 234 -7.08 12.94 6.85
C ARG A 234 -7.21 12.08 8.10
N ARG A 235 -7.94 10.97 8.02
CA ARG A 235 -8.15 10.00 9.09
C ARG A 235 -8.15 8.60 8.52
N TRP A 236 -7.58 7.67 9.27
CA TRP A 236 -7.86 6.24 9.10
C TRP A 236 -9.21 5.95 9.74
N VAL A 237 -10.10 5.34 8.97
CA VAL A 237 -11.49 5.11 9.36
C VAL A 237 -11.89 3.71 8.97
N ASN A 238 -12.46 2.98 9.91
CA ASN A 238 -12.93 1.63 9.70
C ASN A 238 -14.10 1.60 8.71
N VAL A 239 -14.15 0.56 7.87
CA VAL A 239 -15.21 0.36 6.87
C VAL A 239 -16.62 0.48 7.47
N GLY A 240 -16.85 -0.05 8.67
CA GLY A 240 -18.15 0.02 9.36
C GLY A 240 -18.58 1.44 9.73
N GLU A 241 -17.64 2.39 9.81
CA GLU A 241 -17.92 3.80 10.06
C GLU A 241 -18.01 4.63 8.77
N LEU A 242 -17.62 4.07 7.61
CA LEU A 242 -17.67 4.76 6.33
C LEU A 242 -19.11 5.07 5.92
N LYS A 243 -19.30 6.23 5.30
CA LYS A 243 -20.60 6.68 4.82
C LYS A 243 -20.52 7.06 3.34
N ALA A 244 -21.60 6.79 2.62
CA ALA A 244 -21.74 7.29 1.26
C ALA A 244 -21.54 8.82 1.24
N GLY A 245 -20.68 9.29 0.35
CA GLY A 245 -20.27 10.68 0.29
C GLY A 245 -18.92 11.00 0.93
N ASP A 246 -18.36 10.12 1.76
CA ASP A 246 -16.98 10.23 2.24
C ASP A 246 -15.99 10.19 1.07
N PHE A 247 -14.77 10.66 1.32
CA PHE A 247 -13.72 10.76 0.32
C PHE A 247 -12.55 9.84 0.68
N ILE A 248 -12.34 8.78 -0.09
CA ILE A 248 -11.29 7.77 0.14
C ILE A 248 -10.05 8.04 -0.70
N ALA A 249 -8.88 7.82 -0.14
CA ALA A 249 -7.59 8.07 -0.76
C ALA A 249 -7.34 7.16 -1.97
N VAL A 250 -6.84 7.77 -3.05
CA VAL A 250 -6.44 7.09 -4.29
C VAL A 250 -5.07 7.58 -4.76
N PRO A 251 -4.25 6.72 -5.40
CA PRO A 251 -3.06 7.15 -6.10
C PRO A 251 -3.42 7.96 -7.34
N ARG A 252 -2.72 9.07 -7.54
CA ARG A 252 -2.71 9.88 -8.77
C ARG A 252 -1.48 9.59 -9.62
N ARG A 253 -0.37 9.25 -8.98
CA ARG A 253 0.90 8.87 -9.59
C ARG A 253 1.55 7.80 -8.70
N LEU A 254 2.22 6.83 -9.32
CA LEU A 254 3.03 5.82 -8.64
C LEU A 254 4.52 6.21 -8.76
N PRO A 255 5.37 5.83 -7.78
CA PRO A 255 6.80 6.10 -7.85
C PRO A 255 7.40 5.45 -9.08
N GLU A 256 8.58 5.91 -9.50
CA GLU A 256 9.33 5.20 -10.52
C GLU A 256 9.81 3.86 -9.97
N PHE A 257 9.65 2.81 -10.77
CA PHE A 257 10.04 1.45 -10.42
C PHE A 257 10.31 0.65 -11.68
N GLY A 258 11.00 -0.47 -11.47
CA GLY A 258 11.33 -1.43 -12.52
C GLY A 258 12.72 -1.19 -13.09
N GLU A 259 13.27 -2.25 -13.66
CA GLU A 259 14.60 -2.24 -14.29
C GLU A 259 14.50 -2.93 -15.65
N PRO A 260 15.29 -2.53 -16.65
CA PRO A 260 15.33 -3.23 -17.93
C PRO A 260 15.63 -4.72 -17.73
N ARG A 261 14.88 -5.56 -18.44
CA ARG A 261 14.97 -7.01 -18.31
C ARG A 261 16.05 -7.58 -19.22
N GLY A 262 16.86 -8.50 -18.70
CA GLY A 262 17.72 -9.37 -19.51
C GLY A 262 16.90 -10.35 -20.36
N LEU A 263 17.20 -10.44 -21.65
CA LEU A 263 16.44 -11.20 -22.63
C LEU A 263 17.21 -12.45 -23.09
N PRO A 264 16.51 -13.53 -23.53
CA PRO A 264 17.16 -14.74 -23.99
C PRO A 264 18.02 -14.48 -25.23
N VAL A 265 19.17 -15.12 -25.27
CA VAL A 265 20.11 -15.08 -26.41
C VAL A 265 19.97 -16.39 -27.17
N ILE A 266 19.79 -16.30 -28.49
CA ILE A 266 19.73 -17.47 -29.37
C ILE A 266 21.00 -17.51 -30.21
N ASP A 267 21.70 -18.65 -30.19
CA ASP A 267 22.92 -18.84 -30.95
C ASP A 267 22.72 -18.59 -32.45
N GLY A 268 23.60 -17.78 -33.03
CA GLY A 268 23.55 -17.44 -34.45
C GLY A 268 22.42 -16.47 -34.85
N PHE A 269 21.68 -15.91 -33.89
CA PHE A 269 20.65 -14.90 -34.13
C PHE A 269 21.00 -13.59 -33.42
N THR A 270 20.98 -12.48 -34.17
CA THR A 270 21.13 -11.15 -33.57
C THR A 270 19.81 -10.75 -32.94
N ALA A 271 19.78 -10.62 -31.62
CA ALA A 271 18.65 -10.12 -30.85
C ALA A 271 19.13 -9.24 -29.70
N PRO A 272 18.31 -8.30 -29.21
CA PRO A 272 18.65 -7.51 -28.04
C PRO A 272 18.82 -8.39 -26.80
N GLY A 273 19.93 -8.22 -26.06
CA GLY A 273 20.16 -8.90 -24.78
C GLY A 273 19.45 -8.25 -23.58
N ILE A 274 18.89 -7.06 -23.77
CA ILE A 274 18.16 -6.30 -22.75
C ILE A 274 16.94 -5.61 -23.35
N SER A 275 15.89 -5.43 -22.56
CA SER A 275 14.68 -4.73 -22.99
C SER A 275 14.93 -3.23 -23.22
N SER A 276 14.27 -2.67 -24.22
CA SER A 276 14.40 -1.27 -24.62
C SER A 276 13.05 -0.71 -25.08
N VAL A 277 12.96 0.62 -25.16
CA VAL A 277 11.76 1.32 -25.64
C VAL A 277 11.36 0.86 -27.05
N ASP A 278 12.32 0.72 -27.97
CA ASP A 278 12.07 0.28 -29.34
C ASP A 278 11.58 -1.16 -29.42
N LEU A 279 12.19 -2.06 -28.63
CA LEU A 279 11.74 -3.44 -28.57
C LEU A 279 10.33 -3.53 -28.00
N MET A 280 10.06 -2.85 -26.88
CA MET A 280 8.77 -2.93 -26.22
C MET A 280 7.66 -2.34 -27.08
N TRP A 281 7.92 -1.25 -27.81
CA TRP A 281 7.00 -0.73 -28.81
C TRP A 281 6.68 -1.76 -29.90
N LEU A 282 7.69 -2.43 -30.47
CA LEU A 282 7.47 -3.46 -31.49
C LEU A 282 6.66 -4.65 -30.95
N LEU A 283 6.93 -5.09 -29.72
CA LEU A 283 6.20 -6.17 -29.06
C LEU A 283 4.75 -5.79 -28.76
N GLY A 284 4.49 -4.53 -28.38
CA GLY A 284 3.15 -3.98 -28.23
C GLY A 284 2.36 -4.00 -29.53
N LEU A 285 2.99 -3.55 -30.61
CA LEU A 285 2.42 -3.59 -31.96
C LEU A 285 2.11 -5.03 -32.38
N PHE A 286 3.00 -5.97 -32.07
CA PHE A 286 2.79 -7.40 -32.30
C PHE A 286 1.63 -7.97 -31.48
N VAL A 287 1.42 -7.52 -30.24
CA VAL A 287 0.28 -7.97 -29.42
C VAL A 287 -1.05 -7.55 -30.05
N GLY A 288 -1.16 -6.33 -30.54
CA GLY A 288 -2.34 -5.85 -31.26
C GLY A 288 -2.57 -6.56 -32.59
N ASP A 289 -1.73 -6.28 -33.59
CA ASP A 289 -1.95 -6.69 -34.99
C ASP A 289 -1.00 -7.77 -35.50
N GLY A 290 -0.24 -8.41 -34.61
CA GLY A 290 0.75 -9.44 -34.98
C GLY A 290 0.22 -10.88 -35.01
N ASN A 291 0.88 -11.75 -35.75
CA ASN A 291 0.77 -13.21 -35.56
C ASN A 291 2.07 -13.93 -35.95
N LEU A 292 2.25 -15.14 -35.42
CA LEU A 292 3.30 -16.06 -35.84
C LEU A 292 2.73 -17.04 -36.85
N HIS A 293 3.34 -17.12 -38.03
CA HIS A 293 3.06 -18.18 -39.00
C HIS A 293 4.16 -19.23 -38.91
N LEU A 294 3.79 -20.38 -38.38
CA LEU A 294 4.66 -21.53 -38.15
C LEU A 294 4.23 -22.66 -39.08
N SER A 295 5.06 -22.97 -40.08
CA SER A 295 4.81 -24.09 -41.00
C SER A 295 6.08 -24.89 -41.22
N HIS A 296 5.93 -26.12 -41.72
CA HIS A 296 7.04 -27.02 -42.03
C HIS A 296 8.04 -26.45 -43.07
N LYS A 297 7.66 -25.42 -43.83
CA LYS A 297 8.50 -24.79 -44.87
C LYS A 297 8.82 -23.32 -44.62
N THR A 298 7.98 -22.61 -43.86
CA THR A 298 8.10 -21.15 -43.70
C THR A 298 7.78 -20.71 -42.27
N TYR A 299 8.64 -19.86 -41.73
CA TYR A 299 8.52 -19.24 -40.41
C TYR A 299 8.56 -17.73 -40.58
N ARG A 300 7.54 -17.04 -40.11
CA ARG A 300 7.46 -15.58 -40.23
C ARG A 300 6.65 -14.95 -39.11
N VAL A 301 7.10 -13.76 -38.72
CA VAL A 301 6.31 -12.81 -37.96
C VAL A 301 5.52 -11.97 -38.96
N GLN A 302 4.21 -11.84 -38.74
CA GLN A 302 3.32 -11.03 -39.58
C GLN A 302 2.72 -9.91 -38.75
N LEU A 303 2.62 -8.71 -39.30
CA LEU A 303 1.94 -7.55 -38.71
C LEU A 303 0.90 -7.04 -39.71
N ALA A 304 -0.36 -6.92 -39.29
CA ALA A 304 -1.49 -6.52 -40.13
C ALA A 304 -1.57 -4.99 -40.33
N ILE A 305 -0.51 -4.39 -40.88
CA ILE A 305 -0.42 -2.95 -41.13
C ILE A 305 -0.71 -2.63 -42.61
N PRO A 306 -1.76 -1.86 -42.94
CA PRO A 306 -2.09 -1.49 -44.33
C PRO A 306 -0.97 -0.74 -45.06
N ALA A 307 -0.88 -0.89 -46.37
CA ALA A 307 0.08 -0.19 -47.23
C ALA A 307 -0.13 1.33 -47.23
N THR A 308 -1.33 1.79 -46.85
CA THR A 308 -1.63 3.21 -46.65
C THR A 308 -1.00 3.79 -45.38
N ASP A 309 -0.41 2.98 -44.50
CA ASP A 309 0.35 3.40 -43.31
C ASP A 309 1.87 3.35 -43.59
N VAL A 310 2.30 4.08 -44.62
CA VAL A 310 3.69 4.08 -45.13
C VAL A 310 4.72 4.40 -44.05
N GLU A 311 4.46 5.42 -43.23
CA GLU A 311 5.39 5.84 -42.17
C GLU A 311 5.53 4.77 -41.07
N LEU A 312 4.42 4.14 -40.67
CA LEU A 312 4.45 3.07 -39.67
C LEU A 312 5.18 1.83 -40.22
N ARG A 313 4.96 1.45 -41.49
CA ARG A 313 5.70 0.36 -42.14
C ARG A 313 7.20 0.64 -42.20
N ALA A 314 7.59 1.89 -42.52
CA ALA A 314 8.99 2.30 -42.53
C ALA A 314 9.62 2.24 -41.14
N GLU A 315 8.89 2.68 -40.11
CA GLU A 315 9.34 2.63 -38.72
C GLU A 315 9.53 1.19 -38.22
N ILE A 316 8.60 0.27 -38.55
CA ILE A 316 8.78 -1.17 -38.27
C ILE A 316 10.04 -1.68 -38.94
N GLY A 317 10.27 -1.33 -40.22
CA GLY A 317 11.46 -1.72 -40.97
C GLY A 317 12.77 -1.19 -40.36
N ARG A 318 12.75 0.02 -39.80
CA ARG A 318 13.89 0.60 -39.07
C ARG A 318 14.16 -0.20 -37.78
N VAL A 319 13.16 -0.35 -36.92
CA VAL A 319 13.28 -1.04 -35.63
C VAL A 319 13.72 -2.50 -35.81
N VAL A 320 13.12 -3.22 -36.77
CA VAL A 320 13.50 -4.63 -37.04
C VAL A 320 14.95 -4.74 -37.51
N ARG A 321 15.42 -3.80 -38.32
CA ARG A 321 16.80 -3.78 -38.81
C ARG A 321 17.79 -3.47 -37.70
N GLU A 322 17.51 -2.46 -36.89
CA GLU A 322 18.40 -2.04 -35.81
C GLU A 322 18.49 -3.08 -34.70
N LEU A 323 17.36 -3.69 -34.30
CA LEU A 323 17.33 -4.65 -33.20
C LEU A 323 17.78 -6.05 -33.60
N PHE A 324 17.49 -6.48 -34.83
CA PHE A 324 17.68 -7.88 -35.24
C PHE A 324 18.57 -8.06 -36.48
N GLY A 325 18.99 -6.99 -37.14
CA GLY A 325 19.71 -7.08 -38.43
C GLY A 325 18.86 -7.69 -39.55
N LEU A 326 17.53 -7.71 -39.40
CA LEU A 326 16.60 -8.32 -40.36
C LEU A 326 15.93 -7.26 -41.25
N SER A 327 15.37 -7.73 -42.37
CA SER A 327 14.58 -6.90 -43.29
C SER A 327 13.11 -7.26 -43.23
N THR A 328 12.26 -6.25 -43.31
CA THR A 328 10.82 -6.39 -43.49
C THR A 328 10.46 -6.55 -44.97
N ILE A 329 9.42 -7.33 -45.27
CA ILE A 329 8.88 -7.56 -46.61
C ILE A 329 7.42 -7.11 -46.62
N GLU A 330 7.02 -6.35 -47.64
CA GLU A 330 5.61 -6.07 -47.88
C GLU A 330 4.98 -7.30 -48.55
N ALA A 331 4.22 -8.08 -47.79
CA ALA A 331 3.63 -9.31 -48.31
C ALA A 331 2.41 -9.02 -49.20
N ASP A 332 1.62 -8.01 -48.82
CA ASP A 332 0.45 -7.53 -49.55
C ASP A 332 0.02 -6.13 -49.05
N GLU A 333 -1.12 -5.65 -49.55
CA GLU A 333 -1.72 -4.35 -49.18
C GLU A 333 -2.08 -4.23 -47.69
N TYR A 334 -2.09 -5.32 -46.93
CA TYR A 334 -2.53 -5.36 -45.54
C TYR A 334 -1.45 -5.81 -44.56
N ARG A 335 -0.32 -6.37 -45.02
CA ARG A 335 0.65 -7.02 -44.14
C ARG A 335 2.11 -6.69 -44.44
N VAL A 336 2.86 -6.51 -43.35
CA VAL A 336 4.32 -6.52 -43.32
C VAL A 336 4.77 -7.82 -42.66
N VAL A 337 5.80 -8.47 -43.22
CA VAL A 337 6.32 -9.74 -42.70
C VAL A 337 7.82 -9.72 -42.51
N VAL A 338 8.30 -10.48 -41.52
CA VAL A 338 9.71 -10.76 -41.28
C VAL A 338 9.91 -12.26 -41.34
N ASN A 339 10.66 -12.74 -42.34
CA ASN A 339 10.96 -14.16 -42.51
C ASN A 339 12.16 -14.54 -41.64
N SER A 340 11.91 -15.12 -40.47
CA SER A 340 12.98 -15.61 -39.58
C SER A 340 12.40 -16.63 -38.61
N LYS A 341 12.95 -17.86 -38.64
CA LYS A 341 12.61 -18.91 -37.68
C LYS A 341 13.06 -18.52 -36.27
N ALA A 342 14.30 -18.04 -36.14
CA ALA A 342 14.87 -17.62 -34.87
C ALA A 342 14.05 -16.50 -34.21
N LEU A 343 13.56 -15.51 -34.98
CA LEU A 343 12.71 -14.46 -34.42
C LEU A 343 11.36 -15.02 -33.93
N THR A 344 10.76 -15.98 -34.63
CA THR A 344 9.51 -16.61 -34.18
C THR A 344 9.69 -17.43 -32.90
N GLU A 345 10.81 -18.14 -32.78
CA GLU A 345 11.17 -18.89 -31.57
C GLU A 345 11.44 -17.94 -30.40
N TRP A 346 12.16 -16.85 -30.66
CA TRP A 346 12.47 -15.83 -29.67
C TRP A 346 11.22 -15.14 -29.11
N ILE A 347 10.29 -14.70 -29.96
CA ILE A 347 9.00 -14.11 -29.51
C ILE A 347 8.17 -15.12 -28.70
N THR A 348 8.28 -16.40 -29.05
CA THR A 348 7.61 -17.49 -28.31
C THR A 348 8.22 -17.64 -26.92
N GLU A 349 9.55 -17.67 -26.82
CA GLU A 349 10.29 -17.75 -25.56
C GLU A 349 10.03 -16.56 -24.64
N LEU A 350 9.83 -15.37 -25.20
CA LEU A 350 9.43 -14.18 -24.44
C LEU A 350 8.01 -14.26 -23.85
N GLY A 351 7.20 -15.24 -24.29
CA GLY A 351 5.83 -15.45 -23.82
C GLY A 351 4.76 -14.71 -24.63
N PHE A 352 5.08 -14.18 -25.80
CA PHE A 352 4.12 -13.43 -26.64
C PHE A 352 3.41 -14.30 -27.68
N ALA A 353 3.70 -15.60 -27.78
CA ALA A 353 2.98 -16.49 -28.68
C ALA A 353 1.48 -16.55 -28.35
N GLY A 354 0.67 -16.83 -29.38
CA GLY A 354 -0.77 -16.98 -29.20
C GLY A 354 -1.57 -16.54 -30.42
N LEU A 355 -2.85 -16.89 -30.40
CA LEU A 355 -3.87 -16.43 -31.33
C LEU A 355 -4.56 -15.19 -30.74
N SER A 356 -5.39 -14.50 -31.54
CA SER A 356 -6.11 -13.29 -31.10
C SER A 356 -6.85 -13.46 -29.76
N LEU A 357 -7.37 -14.65 -29.46
CA LEU A 357 -8.09 -14.97 -28.21
C LEU A 357 -7.21 -15.51 -27.07
N THR A 358 -5.96 -15.90 -27.36
CA THR A 358 -5.08 -16.57 -26.38
C THR A 358 -3.82 -15.81 -26.03
N LYS A 359 -3.44 -14.78 -26.81
CA LYS A 359 -2.33 -13.88 -26.45
C LYS A 359 -2.51 -13.30 -25.04
N ARG A 360 -1.38 -13.09 -24.35
CA ARG A 360 -1.29 -12.51 -23.00
C ARG A 360 -0.14 -11.51 -22.95
N VAL A 361 -0.18 -10.61 -21.97
CA VAL A 361 0.98 -9.82 -21.55
C VAL A 361 1.82 -10.70 -20.60
N PRO A 362 3.09 -10.97 -20.90
CA PRO A 362 3.97 -11.69 -20.00
C PRO A 362 4.17 -10.95 -18.68
N GLN A 363 4.21 -11.67 -17.56
CA GLN A 363 4.31 -11.07 -16.21
C GLN A 363 5.51 -10.14 -16.05
N TRP A 364 6.62 -10.43 -16.72
CA TRP A 364 7.82 -9.61 -16.65
C TRP A 364 7.68 -8.22 -17.24
N VAL A 365 6.67 -7.96 -18.08
CA VAL A 365 6.41 -6.63 -18.65
C VAL A 365 6.00 -5.65 -17.55
N TYR A 366 5.34 -6.13 -16.49
CA TYR A 366 4.86 -5.29 -15.38
C TYR A 366 5.99 -4.71 -14.52
N SER A 367 7.15 -5.37 -14.49
CA SER A 367 8.32 -4.94 -13.71
C SER A 367 9.36 -4.14 -14.53
N LEU A 368 9.08 -3.86 -15.80
CA LEU A 368 9.92 -3.00 -16.64
C LEU A 368 9.85 -1.54 -16.18
N PRO A 369 10.80 -0.67 -16.53
CA PRO A 369 10.69 0.76 -16.29
C PRO A 369 9.48 1.38 -17.01
N VAL A 370 8.98 2.50 -16.48
CA VAL A 370 7.70 3.10 -16.93
C VAL A 370 7.68 3.48 -18.41
N ASP A 371 8.78 3.96 -18.96
CA ASP A 371 8.94 4.31 -20.38
C ASP A 371 8.79 3.09 -21.30
N GLN A 372 9.32 1.94 -20.89
CA GLN A 372 9.19 0.67 -21.62
C GLN A 372 7.77 0.10 -21.56
N ARG A 373 7.10 0.20 -20.40
CA ARG A 373 5.67 -0.18 -20.28
C ARG A 373 4.79 0.71 -21.15
N LEU A 374 5.05 2.02 -21.14
CA LEU A 374 4.36 2.99 -21.97
C LEU A 374 4.60 2.73 -23.46
N ALA A 375 5.83 2.44 -23.86
CA ALA A 375 6.16 2.11 -25.25
C ALA A 375 5.43 0.85 -25.73
N PHE A 376 5.34 -0.18 -24.89
CA PHE A 376 4.54 -1.37 -25.17
C PHE A 376 3.06 -1.03 -25.39
N LEU A 377 2.46 -0.23 -24.50
CA LEU A 377 1.09 0.24 -24.69
C LEU A 377 0.95 1.11 -25.96
N GLY A 378 1.93 1.96 -26.26
CA GLY A 378 1.96 2.82 -27.45
C GLY A 378 1.99 2.03 -28.76
N GLY A 379 2.81 0.99 -28.82
CA GLY A 379 2.84 0.07 -29.97
C GLY A 379 1.50 -0.62 -30.18
N TRP A 380 0.85 -1.04 -29.10
CA TRP A 380 -0.48 -1.64 -29.19
C TRP A 380 -1.54 -0.62 -29.65
N VAL A 381 -1.46 0.64 -29.18
CA VAL A 381 -2.32 1.73 -29.67
C VAL A 381 -2.08 2.04 -31.15
N ASP A 382 -0.84 1.95 -31.63
CA ASP A 382 -0.52 2.14 -33.05
C ASP A 382 -1.13 1.05 -33.95
N ALA A 383 -1.31 -0.16 -33.42
CA ALA A 383 -2.04 -1.26 -34.04
C ALA A 383 -3.57 -1.04 -33.95
N ASP A 384 -4.13 -1.22 -32.74
CA ASP A 384 -5.57 -1.39 -32.51
C ASP A 384 -6.28 -0.12 -31.97
N GLY A 385 -5.53 0.95 -31.69
CA GLY A 385 -6.06 2.13 -31.04
C GLY A 385 -6.96 2.95 -31.97
N TYR A 386 -8.15 3.28 -31.48
CA TYR A 386 -9.01 4.31 -32.07
C TYR A 386 -9.01 5.56 -31.20
N ILE A 387 -8.61 6.70 -31.78
CA ILE A 387 -8.67 7.99 -31.09
C ILE A 387 -9.94 8.69 -31.52
N LYS A 388 -10.81 9.00 -30.55
CA LYS A 388 -12.04 9.73 -30.81
C LYS A 388 -11.71 11.14 -31.36
N PRO A 389 -12.24 11.53 -32.53
CA PRO A 389 -12.15 12.90 -32.99
C PRO A 389 -12.96 13.81 -32.05
N GLY A 390 -12.37 14.88 -31.52
CA GLY A 390 -13.08 15.86 -30.67
C GLY A 390 -12.37 16.23 -29.37
N VAL A 391 -13.16 16.65 -28.37
CA VAL A 391 -12.73 17.48 -27.23
C VAL A 391 -11.96 16.71 -26.13
N ASP A 392 -12.05 15.38 -26.05
CA ASP A 392 -11.48 14.59 -24.95
C ASP A 392 -10.23 13.78 -25.32
N GLY A 393 -9.98 13.50 -26.60
CA GLY A 393 -8.78 12.80 -27.08
C GLY A 393 -8.63 11.36 -26.55
N SER A 394 -9.69 10.76 -26.01
CA SER A 394 -9.61 9.43 -25.39
C SER A 394 -9.27 8.35 -26.41
N ILE A 395 -8.36 7.46 -26.03
CA ILE A 395 -7.97 6.28 -26.81
C ILE A 395 -8.93 5.14 -26.45
N LEU A 396 -9.43 4.44 -27.45
CA LEU A 396 -10.19 3.20 -27.29
C LEU A 396 -9.41 2.05 -27.90
N LEU A 397 -9.00 1.09 -27.07
CA LEU A 397 -8.53 -0.22 -27.53
C LEU A 397 -9.73 -1.16 -27.63
N THR A 398 -9.84 -1.88 -28.75
CA THR A 398 -10.93 -2.85 -28.98
C THR A 398 -10.35 -4.23 -29.17
N CYS A 399 -10.79 -5.21 -28.37
CA CYS A 399 -10.28 -6.58 -28.44
C CYS A 399 -11.39 -7.60 -28.15
N ALA A 400 -11.33 -8.78 -28.76
CA ALA A 400 -12.22 -9.91 -28.42
C ALA A 400 -11.71 -10.73 -27.20
N ASN A 401 -10.45 -10.53 -26.81
CA ASN A 401 -9.78 -11.24 -25.73
C ASN A 401 -9.87 -10.42 -24.44
N LEU A 402 -10.92 -10.65 -23.64
CA LEU A 402 -11.12 -9.94 -22.38
C LEU A 402 -9.93 -10.06 -21.42
N PRO A 403 -9.34 -11.25 -21.15
CA PRO A 403 -8.19 -11.36 -20.25
C PRO A 403 -7.01 -10.49 -20.67
N LEU A 404 -6.70 -10.44 -21.97
CA LEU A 404 -5.64 -9.59 -22.49
C LEU A 404 -5.95 -8.09 -22.31
N LEU A 405 -7.22 -7.71 -22.41
CA LEU A 405 -7.67 -6.33 -22.24
C LEU A 405 -7.67 -5.89 -20.76
N GLU A 406 -7.96 -6.79 -19.82
CA GLU A 406 -7.77 -6.56 -18.38
C GLU A 406 -6.28 -6.40 -18.03
N GLN A 407 -5.40 -7.23 -18.60
CA GLN A 407 -3.95 -7.03 -18.45
C GLN A 407 -3.47 -5.67 -18.98
N ALA A 408 -4.06 -5.20 -20.10
CA ALA A 408 -3.79 -3.86 -20.60
C ALA A 408 -4.29 -2.76 -19.65
N ARG A 409 -5.47 -2.94 -19.05
CA ARG A 409 -6.02 -2.03 -18.03
C ARG A 409 -5.06 -1.88 -16.85
N GLU A 410 -4.60 -3.01 -16.30
CA GLU A 410 -3.63 -3.03 -15.20
C GLU A 410 -2.34 -2.29 -15.57
N LEU A 411 -1.78 -2.58 -16.75
CA LEU A 411 -0.54 -1.98 -17.22
C LEU A 411 -0.68 -0.46 -17.44
N VAL A 412 -1.84 -0.01 -17.92
CA VAL A 412 -2.19 1.42 -18.05
C VAL A 412 -2.19 2.10 -16.69
N GLU A 413 -2.83 1.52 -15.69
CA GLU A 413 -2.91 2.06 -14.33
C GLU A 413 -1.53 2.10 -13.65
N LEU A 414 -0.75 1.02 -13.77
CA LEU A 414 0.62 0.93 -13.23
C LEU A 414 1.61 1.86 -13.95
N SER A 415 1.28 2.32 -15.17
CA SER A 415 2.09 3.29 -15.91
C SER A 415 1.69 4.75 -15.62
N GLY A 416 0.74 4.96 -14.71
CA GLY A 416 0.27 6.29 -14.30
C GLY A 416 -0.71 6.93 -15.29
N LEU A 417 -1.32 6.12 -16.16
CA LEU A 417 -2.43 6.53 -17.02
C LEU A 417 -3.75 6.07 -16.39
N ARG A 418 -4.88 6.51 -16.99
CA ARG A 418 -6.21 6.14 -16.52
C ARG A 418 -6.84 5.16 -17.47
N ALA A 419 -7.31 4.05 -16.92
CA ALA A 419 -8.12 3.10 -17.64
C ALA A 419 -9.61 3.26 -17.29
N GLY A 420 -10.49 2.84 -18.19
CA GLY A 420 -11.92 2.71 -17.97
C GLY A 420 -12.49 1.57 -18.79
N GLY A 421 -13.42 0.81 -18.20
CA GLY A 421 -13.86 -0.48 -18.73
C GLY A 421 -13.00 -1.62 -18.17
N PRO A 422 -12.90 -2.76 -18.87
CA PRO A 422 -13.42 -3.01 -20.22
C PRO A 422 -14.95 -3.12 -20.28
N TRP A 423 -15.55 -2.56 -21.34
CA TRP A 423 -17.00 -2.67 -21.60
C TRP A 423 -17.29 -3.61 -22.75
N SER A 424 -18.22 -4.54 -22.58
CA SER A 424 -18.67 -5.40 -23.67
C SER A 424 -19.55 -4.63 -24.65
N PHE A 425 -19.47 -5.00 -25.91
CA PHE A 425 -20.40 -4.59 -26.94
C PHE A 425 -20.51 -5.71 -27.97
N THR A 426 -21.60 -5.66 -28.71
CA THR A 426 -21.96 -6.69 -29.67
C THR A 426 -21.80 -6.13 -31.08
N GLN A 427 -21.18 -6.90 -31.97
CA GLN A 427 -21.01 -6.52 -33.37
C GLN A 427 -21.20 -7.72 -34.30
N PRO A 428 -21.72 -7.51 -35.53
CA PRO A 428 -21.80 -8.57 -36.53
C PRO A 428 -20.40 -9.03 -36.94
N TYR A 429 -20.25 -10.32 -37.21
CA TYR A 429 -19.00 -10.90 -37.69
C TYR A 429 -18.72 -10.43 -39.12
N ARG A 430 -17.51 -9.91 -39.38
CA ARG A 430 -17.16 -9.26 -40.65
C ARG A 430 -17.43 -10.14 -41.89
N HIS A 431 -17.21 -11.46 -41.77
CA HIS A 431 -17.33 -12.41 -42.88
C HIS A 431 -18.61 -13.28 -42.83
N ALA A 432 -19.45 -13.07 -41.83
CA ALA A 432 -20.68 -13.81 -41.59
C ALA A 432 -21.63 -12.89 -40.79
N PRO A 433 -22.21 -11.85 -41.41
CA PRO A 433 -22.96 -10.81 -40.71
C PRO A 433 -24.18 -11.32 -39.92
N GLU A 434 -24.67 -12.51 -40.27
CA GLU A 434 -25.70 -13.25 -39.55
C GLU A 434 -25.22 -13.78 -38.18
N ARG A 435 -23.91 -13.84 -37.97
CA ARG A 435 -23.29 -14.20 -36.71
C ARG A 435 -22.90 -12.95 -35.94
N THR A 436 -23.09 -13.04 -34.64
CA THR A 436 -22.83 -11.95 -33.71
C THR A 436 -21.62 -12.31 -32.84
N GLN A 437 -20.68 -11.38 -32.67
CA GLN A 437 -19.54 -11.55 -31.76
C GLN A 437 -19.57 -10.51 -30.64
N ILE A 438 -19.20 -10.93 -29.44
CA ILE A 438 -18.94 -10.05 -28.31
C ILE A 438 -17.49 -9.58 -28.40
N ALA A 439 -17.29 -8.27 -28.33
CA ALA A 439 -15.98 -7.65 -28.20
C ALA A 439 -15.97 -6.68 -27.02
N TRP A 440 -14.79 -6.26 -26.61
CA TRP A 440 -14.57 -5.47 -25.43
C TRP A 440 -13.82 -4.19 -25.78
N ARG A 441 -14.10 -3.10 -25.06
CA ARG A 441 -13.42 -1.80 -25.23
C ARG A 441 -12.80 -1.34 -23.93
N LEU A 442 -11.53 -0.95 -24.00
CA LEU A 442 -10.80 -0.28 -22.93
C LEU A 442 -10.58 1.17 -23.32
N GLY A 443 -11.03 2.08 -22.47
CA GLY A 443 -10.73 3.50 -22.58
C GLY A 443 -9.43 3.85 -21.87
N ILE A 444 -8.51 4.50 -22.57
CA ILE A 444 -7.28 5.07 -21.99
C ILE A 444 -7.40 6.59 -22.03
N SER A 445 -7.11 7.23 -20.91
CA SER A 445 -7.15 8.68 -20.73
C SER A 445 -6.04 9.16 -19.80
N GLY A 446 -5.86 10.48 -19.71
CA GLY A 446 -4.74 11.11 -19.00
C GLY A 446 -3.68 11.59 -19.98
N ASP A 447 -2.41 11.53 -19.58
CA ASP A 447 -1.28 12.01 -20.37
C ASP A 447 -0.82 10.96 -21.40
N PHE A 448 -1.71 10.64 -22.34
CA PHE A 448 -1.47 9.60 -23.35
C PHE A 448 -0.38 9.98 -24.37
N GLU A 449 0.09 11.24 -24.39
CA GLU A 449 1.29 11.65 -25.14
C GLU A 449 2.53 10.88 -24.66
N ARG A 450 2.55 10.45 -23.39
CA ARG A 450 3.61 9.60 -22.81
C ARG A 450 3.66 8.19 -23.38
N LEU A 451 2.62 7.71 -24.08
CA LEU A 451 2.61 6.37 -24.68
C LEU A 451 3.71 6.18 -25.74
N GLY A 452 4.25 7.28 -26.28
CA GLY A 452 5.30 7.18 -27.31
C GLY A 452 4.81 6.51 -28.60
N CYS A 453 3.51 6.65 -28.92
CA CYS A 453 2.95 6.22 -30.20
C CYS A 453 3.75 6.82 -31.36
N ARG A 454 3.96 6.03 -32.41
CA ARG A 454 4.78 6.38 -33.59
C ARG A 454 3.95 6.52 -34.86
N ASN A 455 2.68 6.13 -34.84
CA ASN A 455 1.79 6.35 -35.98
C ASN A 455 1.28 7.80 -35.99
N ARG A 456 1.65 8.60 -36.99
CA ARG A 456 1.21 10.00 -37.12
C ARG A 456 -0.31 10.14 -37.22
N LYS A 457 -1.01 9.20 -37.86
CA LYS A 457 -2.48 9.20 -37.90
C LYS A 457 -3.10 9.14 -36.50
N ARG A 458 -2.34 8.64 -35.52
CA ARG A 458 -2.72 8.60 -34.11
C ARG A 458 -2.27 9.86 -33.39
N THR A 459 -0.98 10.15 -33.41
CA THR A 459 -0.40 11.28 -32.66
C THR A 459 -0.93 12.64 -33.12
N ASP A 460 -1.25 12.83 -34.40
CA ASP A 460 -1.84 14.07 -34.92
C ASP A 460 -3.26 14.33 -34.37
N ARG A 461 -3.92 13.29 -33.85
CA ARG A 461 -5.26 13.38 -33.23
C ARG A 461 -5.18 13.55 -31.72
N PHE A 462 -3.99 13.54 -31.13
CA PHE A 462 -3.81 13.86 -29.71
C PHE A 462 -4.21 15.32 -29.46
N GLY A 463 -5.25 15.50 -28.66
CA GLY A 463 -5.82 16.81 -28.33
C GLY A 463 -5.29 17.34 -27.01
N ARG A 464 -4.89 18.63 -26.99
CA ARG A 464 -4.30 19.38 -25.86
C ARG A 464 -5.26 19.66 -24.70
N ARG A 465 -6.12 18.73 -24.28
CA ARG A 465 -6.95 18.99 -23.09
C ARG A 465 -6.17 18.59 -21.84
N GLN A 466 -5.83 19.58 -21.01
CA GLN A 466 -5.36 19.32 -19.65
C GLN A 466 -6.44 18.51 -18.91
N TYR A 467 -6.14 17.25 -18.62
CA TYR A 467 -7.06 16.40 -17.90
C TYR A 467 -7.12 16.83 -16.43
N HIS A 468 -8.27 17.32 -15.99
CA HIS A 468 -8.49 17.62 -14.58
C HIS A 468 -8.77 16.34 -13.82
N HIS A 469 -7.94 16.03 -12.81
CA HIS A 469 -8.15 14.88 -11.95
C HIS A 469 -9.46 15.05 -11.17
N SER A 470 -10.45 14.20 -11.42
CA SER A 470 -11.68 14.10 -10.60
C SER A 470 -11.40 13.82 -9.13
N SER A 471 -10.20 13.31 -8.83
CA SER A 471 -9.72 13.03 -7.48
C SER A 471 -9.03 14.21 -6.79
N SER A 472 -8.98 15.40 -7.42
CA SER A 472 -8.36 16.60 -6.85
C SER A 472 -9.35 17.71 -6.51
N SER A 473 -10.61 17.56 -6.92
CA SER A 473 -11.66 18.55 -6.70
C SER A 473 -13.03 17.92 -6.82
N ALA A 474 -13.93 18.25 -5.90
CA ALA A 474 -15.36 17.97 -6.02
C ALA A 474 -16.14 19.28 -5.82
N ASN A 475 -17.20 19.50 -6.59
CA ASN A 475 -18.02 20.71 -6.51
C ASN A 475 -18.49 20.96 -5.07
N GLY A 476 -18.29 22.20 -4.58
CA GLY A 476 -18.68 22.60 -3.21
C GLY A 476 -17.80 22.02 -2.09
N THR A 477 -16.60 21.53 -2.40
CA THR A 477 -15.67 20.95 -1.42
C THR A 477 -14.31 21.63 -1.43
N THR A 478 -13.54 21.47 -0.35
CA THR A 478 -12.16 21.97 -0.21
C THR A 478 -11.13 20.85 -0.25
N ILE A 479 -11.46 19.68 -0.82
CA ILE A 479 -10.57 18.49 -0.81
C ILE A 479 -9.22 18.75 -1.50
N ARG A 480 -9.17 19.73 -2.42
CA ARG A 480 -7.96 20.09 -3.17
C ARG A 480 -6.77 20.41 -2.27
N VAL A 481 -7.00 20.98 -1.09
CA VAL A 481 -5.94 21.32 -0.11
C VAL A 481 -5.28 20.08 0.48
N HIS A 482 -5.96 18.92 0.44
CA HIS A 482 -5.44 17.64 0.93
C HIS A 482 -4.83 16.78 -0.18
N CYS A 483 -4.93 17.22 -1.43
CA CYS A 483 -4.39 16.51 -2.58
C CYS A 483 -3.01 17.05 -2.91
N ASN A 484 -2.13 16.17 -3.39
CA ASN A 484 -0.84 16.55 -3.95
C ASN A 484 -0.64 15.84 -5.30
N GLU A 485 0.57 15.84 -5.85
CA GLU A 485 0.87 15.14 -7.11
C GLU A 485 0.60 13.63 -7.04
N TRP A 486 0.84 13.04 -5.88
CA TRP A 486 0.79 11.60 -5.61
C TRP A 486 -0.58 11.14 -5.13
N LEU A 487 -1.20 11.88 -4.21
CA LEU A 487 -2.44 11.52 -3.52
C LEU A 487 -3.62 12.37 -3.99
N GLY A 488 -4.75 11.69 -4.23
CA GLY A 488 -6.05 12.32 -4.43
C GLY A 488 -7.13 11.56 -3.66
N PHE A 489 -8.38 11.98 -3.81
CA PHE A 489 -9.51 11.34 -3.13
C PHE A 489 -10.71 11.12 -4.06
N GLU A 490 -11.33 9.95 -4.00
CA GLU A 490 -12.57 9.64 -4.70
C GLU A 490 -13.76 9.56 -3.74
N ARG A 491 -14.93 9.94 -4.21
CA ARG A 491 -16.15 9.88 -3.40
C ARG A 491 -16.66 8.43 -3.33
N VAL A 492 -16.94 7.96 -2.11
CA VAL A 492 -17.64 6.70 -1.86
C VAL A 492 -19.09 6.84 -2.29
N LYS A 493 -19.58 5.92 -3.13
CA LYS A 493 -20.96 5.89 -3.62
C LYS A 493 -21.87 5.05 -2.73
N SER A 494 -21.42 3.86 -2.37
CA SER A 494 -22.15 2.92 -1.51
C SER A 494 -21.18 2.07 -0.69
N ILE A 495 -21.67 1.60 0.46
CA ILE A 495 -21.05 0.60 1.31
C ILE A 495 -22.18 -0.37 1.64
N GLU A 496 -22.06 -1.62 1.20
CA GLU A 496 -23.11 -2.62 1.34
C GLU A 496 -22.52 -3.92 1.89
N PRO A 497 -23.17 -4.61 2.85
CA PRO A 497 -22.76 -5.96 3.23
C PRO A 497 -22.72 -6.86 1.98
N TYR A 498 -21.63 -7.61 1.83
CA TYR A 498 -21.44 -8.50 0.69
C TYR A 498 -21.68 -9.96 1.08
N GLU A 499 -20.64 -10.66 1.54
CA GLU A 499 -20.71 -12.09 1.89
C GLU A 499 -19.80 -12.41 3.08
N VAL A 500 -20.01 -13.58 3.67
CA VAL A 500 -19.08 -14.16 4.64
C VAL A 500 -18.09 -15.02 3.85
N GLU A 501 -16.85 -14.55 3.73
CA GLU A 501 -15.84 -15.15 2.86
C GLU A 501 -14.45 -15.20 3.53
N PRO A 502 -13.51 -16.01 3.03
CA PRO A 502 -12.13 -16.01 3.50
C PRO A 502 -11.47 -14.65 3.30
N VAL A 503 -10.92 -14.11 4.38
CA VAL A 503 -10.26 -12.81 4.40
C VAL A 503 -8.78 -12.96 4.69
N TYR A 504 -8.01 -12.04 4.12
CA TYR A 504 -6.56 -12.08 4.08
C TYR A 504 -6.01 -10.72 4.48
N ASP A 505 -4.78 -10.75 4.96
CA ASP A 505 -4.04 -9.54 5.21
C ASP A 505 -2.54 -9.75 4.96
N ILE A 506 -1.84 -8.64 4.75
CA ILE A 506 -0.41 -8.61 4.49
C ILE A 506 0.29 -7.65 5.45
N GLU A 507 1.57 -7.90 5.70
CA GLU A 507 2.40 -6.97 6.44
C GLU A 507 3.40 -6.29 5.53
N VAL A 508 3.46 -4.96 5.61
CA VAL A 508 4.26 -4.12 4.72
C VAL A 508 5.27 -3.31 5.52
N ASP A 509 6.54 -3.38 5.11
CA ASP A 509 7.62 -2.63 5.72
C ASP A 509 7.45 -1.11 5.56
N GLY A 510 7.85 -0.34 6.57
CA GLY A 510 7.82 1.12 6.51
C GLY A 510 6.42 1.71 6.72
N PRO A 511 5.73 2.28 5.70
CA PRO A 511 4.52 3.09 5.92
C PRO A 511 3.28 2.38 6.48
N ARG A 512 3.32 1.05 6.65
CA ARG A 512 2.22 0.26 7.21
C ARG A 512 0.87 0.43 6.50
N ASN A 513 0.92 0.55 5.17
CA ASN A 513 -0.25 0.61 4.31
C ASN A 513 0.14 0.14 2.91
N PHE A 514 -0.84 -0.12 2.06
CA PHE A 514 -0.62 -0.49 0.66
C PHE A 514 -1.76 -0.05 -0.25
N VAL A 515 -1.57 -0.23 -1.55
CA VAL A 515 -2.60 0.03 -2.57
C VAL A 515 -3.30 -1.27 -2.96
N ALA A 516 -4.60 -1.34 -2.72
CA ALA A 516 -5.48 -2.44 -3.08
C ALA A 516 -6.68 -1.92 -3.88
N GLU A 517 -6.99 -2.52 -5.03
CA GLU A 517 -8.04 -2.06 -5.95
C GLU A 517 -7.89 -0.57 -6.33
N GLY A 518 -6.66 -0.06 -6.29
CA GLY A 518 -6.35 1.35 -6.50
C GLY A 518 -6.83 2.28 -5.37
N LEU A 519 -7.04 1.78 -4.15
CA LEU A 519 -7.36 2.51 -2.91
C LEU A 519 -6.21 2.35 -1.91
N VAL A 520 -6.00 3.34 -1.04
CA VAL A 520 -4.99 3.25 0.03
C VAL A 520 -5.62 2.63 1.28
N VAL A 521 -5.11 1.47 1.67
CA VAL A 521 -5.64 0.61 2.73
C VAL A 521 -4.57 0.31 3.77
N HIS A 522 -4.94 0.14 5.03
CA HIS A 522 -3.99 -0.15 6.11
C HIS A 522 -3.63 -1.65 6.13
N ASN A 523 -2.53 -1.99 6.81
CA ASN A 523 -2.09 -3.37 7.00
C ASN A 523 -2.19 -3.74 8.50
N SER A 524 -2.52 -4.98 8.86
CA SER A 524 -2.46 -5.37 10.30
C SER A 524 -1.01 -5.59 10.72
N GLU A 525 -0.66 -5.15 11.93
CA GLU A 525 0.65 -5.39 12.57
C GLU A 525 0.84 -6.82 13.08
N VAL A 526 -0.21 -7.64 13.09
CA VAL A 526 -0.29 -8.89 13.86
C VAL A 526 -0.36 -10.13 12.96
N VAL A 527 -0.04 -10.01 11.67
CA VAL A 527 0.02 -11.17 10.75
C VAL A 527 1.11 -12.17 11.19
N TYR A 528 2.15 -11.69 11.89
CA TYR A 528 3.23 -12.51 12.47
C TYR A 528 2.76 -13.66 13.37
N HIS A 529 1.62 -13.52 14.06
CA HIS A 529 1.17 -14.55 15.01
C HIS A 529 0.58 -15.80 14.35
N LYS A 530 0.36 -15.78 13.03
CA LYS A 530 -0.22 -16.89 12.29
C LYS A 530 0.73 -17.56 11.29
N ILE A 531 1.98 -17.10 11.22
CA ILE A 531 2.92 -17.56 10.20
C ILE A 531 4.06 -18.29 10.89
N ARG A 532 3.88 -19.61 11.02
CA ARG A 532 4.66 -20.60 10.26
C ARG A 532 4.35 -22.02 10.74
N GLU A 533 3.45 -22.72 10.04
CA GLU A 533 3.30 -24.19 10.16
C GLU A 533 4.65 -24.90 9.91
N ASP A 534 5.56 -24.30 9.14
CA ASP A 534 6.94 -24.76 8.97
C ASP A 534 7.80 -24.63 10.24
N LEU A 535 7.52 -23.65 11.11
CA LEU A 535 8.19 -23.51 12.41
C LEU A 535 7.55 -24.44 13.45
N GLU A 536 6.22 -24.56 13.46
CA GLU A 536 5.53 -25.53 14.31
C GLU A 536 5.94 -26.97 13.97
N SER A 537 6.08 -27.31 12.69
CA SER A 537 6.60 -28.62 12.25
C SER A 537 8.09 -28.83 12.57
N GLN A 538 8.85 -27.75 12.78
CA GLN A 538 10.21 -27.78 13.34
C GLN A 538 10.21 -27.79 14.88
N GLY A 539 9.04 -27.78 15.52
CA GLY A 539 8.87 -27.83 16.97
C GLY A 539 8.99 -26.48 17.69
N VAL A 540 8.87 -25.36 16.98
CA VAL A 540 8.95 -24.01 17.56
C VAL A 540 7.60 -23.61 18.14
N ILE A 541 7.60 -23.19 19.41
CA ILE A 541 6.43 -22.71 20.14
C ILE A 541 6.49 -21.17 20.18
N PHE A 542 5.51 -20.50 19.58
CA PHE A 542 5.45 -19.03 19.49
C PHE A 542 4.21 -18.48 20.21
N LEU A 543 4.38 -18.08 21.47
CA LEU A 543 3.31 -17.63 22.37
C LEU A 543 3.70 -16.31 23.06
N ASP A 544 2.71 -15.55 23.54
CA ASP A 544 2.98 -14.44 24.45
C ASP A 544 3.52 -14.92 25.80
N THR A 545 4.10 -14.00 26.57
CA THR A 545 4.80 -14.33 27.83
C THR A 545 3.88 -14.92 28.91
N ASP A 546 2.64 -14.45 29.02
CA ASP A 546 1.70 -14.90 30.05
C ASP A 546 1.14 -16.29 29.69
N THR A 547 0.86 -16.54 28.41
CA THR A 547 0.43 -17.87 27.91
C THR A 547 1.57 -18.87 27.96
N GLY A 548 2.78 -18.50 27.53
CA GLY A 548 3.96 -19.37 27.57
C GLY A 548 4.33 -19.83 28.98
N LEU A 549 4.19 -18.95 29.99
CA LEU A 549 4.42 -19.31 31.40
C LEU A 549 3.38 -20.31 31.93
N LYS A 550 2.14 -20.28 31.41
CA LYS A 550 1.05 -21.18 31.86
C LYS A 550 1.09 -22.53 31.15
N GLU A 551 1.29 -22.53 29.83
CA GLU A 551 1.20 -23.73 28.99
C GLU A 551 2.51 -24.51 28.90
N HIS A 552 3.66 -23.82 29.00
CA HIS A 552 5.01 -24.42 28.91
C HIS A 552 5.93 -23.98 30.06
N PRO A 553 5.52 -24.16 31.34
CA PRO A 553 6.24 -23.65 32.50
C PRO A 553 7.67 -24.18 32.64
N GLU A 554 7.94 -25.41 32.19
CA GLU A 554 9.26 -26.03 32.22
C GLU A 554 10.26 -25.36 31.27
N LEU A 555 9.86 -25.15 30.01
CA LEU A 555 10.68 -24.45 29.01
C LEU A 555 10.87 -22.99 29.41
N PHE A 556 9.78 -22.35 29.86
CA PHE A 556 9.83 -20.97 30.30
C PHE A 556 10.82 -20.82 31.47
N ARG A 557 10.76 -21.69 32.49
CA ARG A 557 11.67 -21.65 33.63
C ARG A 557 13.14 -21.88 33.27
N GLU A 558 13.42 -22.73 32.29
CA GLU A 558 14.79 -23.03 31.84
C GLU A 558 15.45 -21.82 31.17
N TYR A 559 14.71 -21.12 30.31
CA TYR A 559 15.28 -20.09 29.44
C TYR A 559 14.99 -18.65 29.88
N PHE A 560 14.03 -18.42 30.78
CA PHE A 560 13.67 -17.07 31.21
C PHE A 560 14.85 -16.32 31.85
N GLY A 561 15.18 -15.14 31.31
CA GLY A 561 16.28 -14.31 31.79
C GLY A 561 17.70 -14.78 31.40
N SER A 562 17.83 -15.76 30.48
CA SER A 562 19.13 -16.27 30.02
C SER A 562 19.88 -15.33 29.06
N VAL A 563 19.16 -14.60 28.21
CA VAL A 563 19.74 -13.68 27.21
C VAL A 563 20.13 -12.35 27.82
N ILE A 564 19.24 -11.76 28.63
CA ILE A 564 19.47 -10.53 29.37
C ILE A 564 19.37 -10.86 30.86
N PRO A 565 20.50 -11.06 31.55
CA PRO A 565 20.49 -11.37 32.97
C PRO A 565 19.89 -10.23 33.80
N SER A 566 19.09 -10.57 34.81
CA SER A 566 18.53 -9.57 35.76
C SER A 566 19.59 -8.73 36.46
N GLY A 567 20.84 -9.19 36.50
CA GLY A 567 21.99 -8.51 37.06
C GLY A 567 22.76 -7.58 36.11
N ASP A 568 22.33 -7.38 34.86
CA ASP A 568 23.06 -6.56 33.88
C ASP A 568 23.03 -5.06 34.24
N ASN A 569 21.88 -4.41 34.12
CA ASN A 569 21.66 -3.00 34.46
C ASN A 569 20.43 -2.81 35.36
N LYS A 570 20.10 -1.56 35.74
CA LYS A 570 19.00 -1.30 36.68
C LYS A 570 17.67 -1.75 36.09
N PHE A 571 17.41 -1.52 34.81
CA PHE A 571 16.14 -1.86 34.15
C PHE A 571 16.02 -3.33 33.79
N SER A 572 17.12 -4.01 33.46
CA SER A 572 17.10 -5.46 33.24
C SER A 572 16.67 -6.23 34.50
N ALA A 573 16.80 -5.63 35.68
CA ALA A 573 16.31 -6.20 36.94
C ALA A 573 14.78 -6.24 37.03
N LEU A 574 14.05 -5.55 36.14
CA LEU A 574 12.58 -5.53 36.07
C LEU A 574 12.00 -6.37 34.93
N ASN A 575 12.84 -7.09 34.17
CA ASN A 575 12.38 -8.19 33.31
C ASN A 575 11.79 -9.30 34.18
#